data_AF-A0A497HQB2-F1
#
_entry.id   AF-A0A497HQB2-F1
#
_cell.length_a   1.000
_cell.length_b   1.000
_cell.length_c   1.000
_cell.angle_alpha   90.00
_cell.angle_beta   90.00
_cell.angle_gamma   90.00
#
_symmetry.space_group_name_H-M   'P 1'
#
loop_
_entity.id
_entity.type
_entity.pdbx_description
1 polymer ?
#
loop_
_entity_poly.entity_id
_entity_poly.type
_entity_poly.pdbx_seq_one_letter_code
_entity_poly.pdbx_strand_id
1 'polypeptide(L)'
;MHVSYDNIRDVNVPNLLRRSFKEIEQAQSLKHRFYTNDIVRYLKNKGVNDRELTVAEMALKDLERVFWAVEDTVGNEYRESSLRLYNEIVKVYSFLNFTEVLLQWNGHRGIFRKGPTTQEMIRRFRSSLVPLFQTTFDERLIRERIKRAKRDDEIVEIIVDFLKGRARNIKVYGEVAEILTGIAVNTKPFLYMRALESFGEDLERVEKEQFFLSTNIALLVSEQLKDMVRTKLLLEDTLSYIYGAIEVSTDEDSNFILDRARREEKKIRRILKRL
;
A
#
# COMPACT_ATOMS: atom_id res chain seq x y z
N MET A 1 18.03 13.16 -22.14
CA MET A 1 18.43 13.88 -20.91
C MET A 1 18.96 12.87 -19.92
N HIS A 2 20.28 12.84 -19.69
CA HIS A 2 20.90 12.06 -18.62
C HIS A 2 20.66 12.80 -17.31
N VAL A 3 19.92 12.20 -16.38
CA VAL A 3 19.82 12.74 -15.01
C VAL A 3 21.14 12.39 -14.32
N SER A 4 21.95 13.41 -14.02
CA SER A 4 23.15 13.26 -13.17
C SER A 4 22.70 13.03 -11.73
N TYR A 5 23.29 12.03 -11.09
CA TYR A 5 23.06 11.65 -9.69
C TYR A 5 23.96 12.41 -8.71
N ASP A 6 24.75 13.38 -9.20
CA ASP A 6 25.80 14.03 -8.42
C ASP A 6 25.24 14.98 -7.34
N ASN A 7 23.99 15.43 -7.48
CA ASN A 7 23.33 16.35 -6.54
C ASN A 7 22.68 15.66 -5.32
N ILE A 8 22.68 14.32 -5.24
CA ILE A 8 22.14 13.61 -4.06
C ILE A 8 23.11 13.70 -2.86
N ARG A 9 24.40 13.96 -3.11
CA ARG A 9 25.43 13.99 -2.07
C ARG A 9 25.29 15.15 -1.07
N ASP A 10 24.61 16.23 -1.45
CA ASP A 10 24.46 17.42 -0.61
C ASP A 10 23.16 17.44 0.22
N VAL A 11 22.23 16.52 -0.07
CA VAL A 11 21.05 16.33 0.77
C VAL A 11 21.45 15.41 1.91
N ASN A 12 21.49 15.93 3.14
CA ASN A 12 21.69 15.12 4.34
C ASN A 12 20.41 14.35 4.66
N VAL A 13 20.08 13.38 3.78
CA VAL A 13 18.93 12.48 3.84
C VAL A 13 18.73 11.90 5.25
N PRO A 14 19.78 11.48 5.99
CA PRO A 14 19.62 11.06 7.39
C PRO A 14 18.99 12.11 8.32
N ASN A 15 19.32 13.39 8.17
CA ASN A 15 18.81 14.47 9.01
C ASN A 15 17.39 14.91 8.62
N LEU A 16 17.07 14.97 7.32
CA LEU A 16 15.71 15.21 6.82
C LEU A 16 14.75 14.14 7.34
N LEU A 17 15.16 12.89 7.21
CA LEU A 17 14.35 11.76 7.68
C LEU A 17 14.23 11.75 9.20
N ARG A 18 15.30 11.98 9.97
CA ARG A 18 15.21 12.06 11.43
C ARG A 18 14.25 13.16 11.91
N ARG A 19 14.16 14.28 11.19
CA ARG A 19 13.14 15.31 11.44
C ARG A 19 11.74 14.81 11.09
N SER A 20 11.53 14.23 9.92
CA SER A 20 10.22 13.69 9.52
C SER A 20 9.75 12.55 10.44
N PHE A 21 10.64 11.66 10.91
CA PHE A 21 10.31 10.65 11.93
C PHE A 21 9.85 11.28 13.23
N LYS A 22 10.60 12.28 13.71
CA LYS A 22 10.24 13.00 14.94
C LYS A 22 8.91 13.75 14.75
N GLU A 23 8.67 14.31 13.58
CA GLU A 23 7.40 14.97 13.23
C GLU A 23 6.25 13.97 13.15
N ILE A 24 6.44 12.75 12.64
CA ILE A 24 5.40 11.70 12.55
C ILE A 24 5.13 11.06 13.92
N GLU A 25 6.18 10.81 14.71
CA GLU A 25 6.04 10.37 16.10
C GLU A 25 5.33 11.43 16.96
N GLN A 26 5.57 12.72 16.69
CA GLN A 26 4.87 13.83 17.34
C GLN A 26 3.47 14.08 16.75
N ALA A 27 3.26 13.78 15.47
CA ALA A 27 1.98 13.87 14.76
C ALA A 27 1.13 12.60 14.88
N GLN A 28 1.31 11.82 15.95
CA GLN A 28 0.38 10.75 16.40
C GLN A 28 -1.09 11.21 16.56
N SER A 29 -1.42 12.46 16.19
CA SER A 29 -2.77 13.02 16.08
C SER A 29 -3.39 12.96 14.66
N LEU A 30 -2.69 12.49 13.63
CA LEU A 30 -3.30 12.30 12.29
C LEU A 30 -3.85 10.88 12.10
N LYS A 31 -5.06 10.81 11.54
CA LYS A 31 -5.99 9.66 11.44
C LYS A 31 -5.48 8.50 10.56
N HIS A 32 -4.23 8.07 10.68
CA HIS A 32 -3.68 7.00 9.86
C HIS A 32 -4.02 5.61 10.42
N ARG A 33 -4.58 4.75 9.56
CA ARG A 33 -4.91 3.36 9.89
C ARG A 33 -3.70 2.47 9.57
N PHE A 34 -3.24 1.70 10.55
CA PHE A 34 -2.22 0.68 10.34
C PHE A 34 -2.82 -0.57 9.67
N TYR A 35 -2.44 -0.85 8.42
CA TYR A 35 -2.78 -2.07 7.69
C TYR A 35 -2.04 -3.29 8.22
N THR A 36 -0.90 -3.06 8.86
CA THR A 36 -0.09 -4.10 9.50
C THR A 36 -0.82 -4.80 10.64
N ASN A 37 -1.76 -4.12 11.32
CA ASN A 37 -2.60 -4.72 12.35
C ASN A 37 -3.47 -5.87 11.81
N ASP A 38 -3.92 -5.78 10.55
CA ASP A 38 -4.72 -6.85 9.96
C ASP A 38 -3.86 -8.09 9.68
N ILE A 39 -2.61 -7.89 9.26
CA ILE A 39 -1.66 -8.99 9.05
C ILE A 39 -1.29 -9.64 10.38
N VAL A 40 -1.06 -8.85 11.43
CA VAL A 40 -0.84 -9.37 12.80
C VAL A 40 -2.04 -10.18 13.27
N ARG A 41 -3.28 -9.69 13.05
CA ARG A 41 -4.49 -10.44 13.38
C ARG A 41 -4.59 -11.77 12.62
N TYR A 42 -4.23 -11.77 11.35
CA TYR A 42 -4.17 -12.99 10.54
C TYR A 42 -3.19 -14.02 11.10
N LEU A 43 -1.96 -13.59 11.41
CA LEU A 43 -0.94 -14.46 12.02
C LEU A 43 -1.39 -15.02 13.37
N LYS A 44 -2.09 -14.21 14.17
CA LYS A 44 -2.69 -14.66 15.43
C LYS A 44 -3.71 -15.77 15.20
N ASN A 45 -4.59 -15.63 14.20
CA ASN A 45 -5.59 -16.65 13.87
C ASN A 45 -4.92 -17.95 13.38
N LYS A 46 -3.80 -17.84 12.65
CA LYS A 46 -2.94 -18.97 12.25
C LYS A 46 -2.19 -19.65 13.40
N GLY A 47 -2.30 -19.15 14.64
CA GLY A 47 -1.68 -19.76 15.82
C GLY A 47 -0.20 -19.40 16.03
N VAL A 48 0.30 -18.32 15.43
CA VAL A 48 1.63 -17.80 15.76
C VAL A 48 1.68 -17.42 17.24
N ASN A 49 2.73 -17.85 17.95
CA ASN A 49 2.84 -17.60 19.39
C ASN A 49 3.09 -16.11 19.70
N ASP A 50 2.72 -15.68 20.91
CA ASP A 50 2.77 -14.28 21.32
C ASP A 50 4.14 -13.63 21.17
N ARG A 51 5.22 -14.40 21.36
CA ARG A 51 6.59 -13.88 21.27
C ARG A 51 6.94 -13.54 19.82
N GLU A 52 6.71 -14.45 18.88
CA GLU A 52 6.92 -14.20 17.45
C GLU A 52 5.97 -13.14 16.91
N LEU A 53 4.72 -13.15 17.38
CA LEU A 53 3.71 -12.17 17.00
C LEU A 53 4.10 -10.74 17.41
N THR A 54 4.63 -10.56 18.63
CA THR A 54 5.12 -9.26 19.12
C THR A 54 6.24 -8.73 18.22
N VAL A 55 7.17 -9.60 17.80
CA VAL A 55 8.28 -9.21 16.92
C VAL A 55 7.77 -8.82 15.55
N ALA A 56 6.88 -9.63 14.96
CA ALA A 56 6.26 -9.32 13.68
C ALA A 56 5.49 -8.00 13.73
N GLU A 57 4.71 -7.75 14.79
CA GLU A 57 3.96 -6.51 14.95
C GLU A 57 4.86 -5.27 15.00
N MET A 58 5.93 -5.29 15.80
CA MET A 58 6.86 -4.17 15.88
C MET A 58 7.53 -3.89 14.52
N ALA A 59 8.07 -4.93 13.90
CA ALA A 59 8.78 -4.84 12.63
C ALA A 59 7.89 -4.33 11.49
N LEU A 60 6.64 -4.80 11.43
CA LEU A 60 5.66 -4.37 10.45
C LEU A 60 5.24 -2.91 10.69
N LYS A 61 4.97 -2.50 11.93
CA LYS A 61 4.60 -1.11 12.25
C LYS A 61 5.71 -0.13 11.89
N ASP A 62 6.96 -0.48 12.14
CA ASP A 62 8.10 0.37 11.76
C ASP A 62 8.21 0.50 10.24
N LEU A 63 7.99 -0.61 9.51
CA LEU A 63 7.95 -0.59 8.05
C LEU A 63 6.79 0.28 7.51
N GLU A 64 5.61 0.22 8.13
CA GLU A 64 4.48 1.07 7.75
C GLU A 64 4.73 2.55 8.04
N ARG A 65 5.36 2.89 9.17
CA ARG A 65 5.79 4.26 9.48
C ARG A 65 6.79 4.80 8.45
N VAL A 66 7.73 3.95 8.00
CA VAL A 66 8.66 4.33 6.93
C VAL A 66 7.90 4.66 5.65
N PHE A 67 6.91 3.86 5.26
CA PHE A 67 6.12 4.15 4.06
C PHE A 67 5.34 5.45 4.19
N TRP A 68 4.72 5.71 5.34
CA TRP A 68 4.02 6.98 5.59
C TRP A 68 4.96 8.18 5.56
N ALA A 69 6.13 8.07 6.20
CA ALA A 69 7.11 9.14 6.21
C ALA A 69 7.49 9.56 4.79
N VAL A 70 7.64 8.57 3.90
CA VAL A 70 7.94 8.88 2.51
C VAL A 70 6.72 9.47 1.77
N GLU A 71 5.51 8.98 2.02
CA GLU A 71 4.29 9.56 1.44
C GLU A 71 4.11 11.03 1.85
N ASP A 72 4.30 11.37 3.13
CA ASP A 72 4.14 12.72 3.67
C ASP A 72 5.25 13.67 3.20
N THR A 73 6.52 13.24 3.25
CA THR A 73 7.65 14.08 2.76
C THR A 73 7.50 14.38 1.27
N VAL A 74 7.09 13.41 0.46
CA VAL A 74 6.90 13.60 -0.99
C VAL A 74 5.67 14.46 -1.29
N GLY A 75 4.57 14.24 -0.56
CA GLY A 75 3.34 15.02 -0.71
C GLY A 75 3.52 16.51 -0.39
N ASN A 76 4.40 16.82 0.56
CA ASN A 76 4.67 18.19 1.00
C ASN A 76 5.76 18.90 0.16
N GLU A 77 6.75 18.18 -0.39
CA GLU A 77 7.92 18.84 -1.00
C GLU A 77 8.00 18.79 -2.53
N TYR A 78 7.27 17.93 -3.26
CA TYR A 78 7.53 17.72 -4.70
C TYR A 78 6.28 17.60 -5.57
N ARG A 79 5.82 18.75 -6.11
CA ARG A 79 4.77 18.81 -7.15
C ARG A 79 5.27 18.64 -8.58
N GLU A 80 6.57 18.53 -8.84
CA GLU A 80 7.07 18.33 -10.22
C GLU A 80 8.22 17.28 -10.33
N SER A 81 7.96 16.25 -11.14
CA SER A 81 8.90 15.39 -11.91
C SER A 81 9.69 14.21 -11.30
N SER A 82 9.52 13.77 -10.03
CA SER A 82 10.51 12.83 -9.42
C SER A 82 9.98 11.50 -8.83
N LEU A 83 9.07 10.79 -9.51
CA LEU A 83 8.68 9.39 -9.17
C LEU A 83 9.89 8.42 -9.02
N ARG A 84 11.01 8.72 -9.69
CA ARG A 84 12.24 7.93 -9.59
C ARG A 84 12.94 8.10 -8.23
N LEU A 85 12.84 9.28 -7.61
CA LEU A 85 13.44 9.59 -6.30
C LEU A 85 12.64 8.96 -5.16
N TYR A 86 11.30 8.96 -5.26
CA TYR A 86 10.39 8.21 -4.38
C TYR A 86 10.82 6.75 -4.27
N ASN A 87 11.05 6.10 -5.42
CA ASN A 87 11.47 4.71 -5.45
C ASN A 87 12.83 4.51 -4.75
N GLU A 88 13.84 5.33 -5.03
CA GLU A 88 15.17 5.17 -4.42
C GLU A 88 15.21 5.46 -2.90
N ILE A 89 14.45 6.44 -2.42
CA ILE A 89 14.41 6.80 -0.98
C ILE A 89 13.66 5.74 -0.16
N VAL A 90 12.50 5.27 -0.63
CA VAL A 90 11.75 4.17 0.02
C VAL A 90 12.63 2.93 0.13
N LYS A 91 13.36 2.58 -0.93
CA LYS A 91 14.22 1.38 -0.98
C LYS A 91 15.39 1.47 -0.03
N VAL A 92 16.14 2.56 -0.06
CA VAL A 92 17.33 2.73 0.77
C VAL A 92 16.96 2.78 2.24
N TYR A 93 15.88 3.48 2.59
CA TYR A 93 15.55 3.70 3.99
C TYR A 93 14.79 2.52 4.63
N SER A 94 13.84 1.90 3.91
CA SER A 94 13.20 0.65 4.36
C SER A 94 14.24 -0.45 4.52
N PHE A 95 15.26 -0.48 3.65
CA PHE A 95 16.36 -1.42 3.76
C PHE A 95 17.28 -1.12 4.95
N LEU A 96 17.68 0.14 5.19
CA LEU A 96 18.62 0.51 6.26
C LEU A 96 18.03 0.35 7.66
N ASN A 97 16.85 0.91 7.93
CA ASN A 97 16.23 0.81 9.27
C ASN A 97 15.85 -0.63 9.61
N PHE A 98 15.33 -1.38 8.63
CA PHE A 98 14.91 -2.75 8.88
C PHE A 98 16.10 -3.69 9.04
N THR A 99 17.20 -3.47 8.32
CA THR A 99 18.45 -4.21 8.52
C THR A 99 19.06 -3.91 9.88
N GLU A 100 19.02 -2.66 10.35
CA GLU A 100 19.51 -2.29 11.68
C GLU A 100 18.68 -2.93 12.80
N VAL A 101 17.35 -2.93 12.68
CA VAL A 101 16.44 -3.65 13.60
C VAL A 101 16.74 -5.16 13.56
N LEU A 102 16.81 -5.79 12.39
CA LEU A 102 17.13 -7.23 12.31
C LEU A 102 18.51 -7.59 12.90
N LEU A 103 19.53 -6.74 12.67
CA LEU A 103 20.89 -6.95 13.17
C LEU A 103 20.98 -6.82 14.70
N GLN A 104 20.33 -5.81 15.28
CA GLN A 104 20.25 -5.65 16.74
C GLN A 104 19.53 -6.85 17.39
N TRP A 105 18.53 -7.42 16.71
CA TRP A 105 17.72 -8.50 17.25
C TRP A 105 18.39 -9.88 17.14
N ASN A 106 19.09 -10.15 16.02
CA ASN A 106 19.87 -11.39 15.89
C ASN A 106 21.07 -11.42 16.85
N GLY A 107 21.60 -10.25 17.22
CA GLY A 107 22.64 -10.09 18.24
C GLY A 107 22.17 -10.23 19.69
N HIS A 108 20.85 -10.14 19.97
CA HIS A 108 20.34 -10.13 21.35
C HIS A 108 19.62 -11.40 21.79
N ARG A 109 18.99 -12.17 20.91
CA ARG A 109 18.37 -13.44 21.30
C ARG A 109 18.35 -14.38 20.10
N GLY A 110 18.84 -15.61 20.29
CA GLY A 110 18.63 -16.73 19.36
C GLY A 110 17.15 -17.13 19.26
N ILE A 111 16.31 -16.22 18.76
CA ILE A 111 14.88 -16.38 18.49
C ILE A 111 14.72 -17.24 17.24
N PHE A 112 15.57 -17.04 16.24
CA PHE A 112 15.64 -17.84 15.02
C PHE A 112 16.52 -19.09 15.24
N ARG A 113 16.18 -19.98 16.19
CA ARG A 113 16.98 -21.20 16.47
C ARG A 113 17.09 -22.16 15.27
N LYS A 114 16.24 -22.02 14.26
CA LYS A 114 16.22 -22.77 12.99
C LYS A 114 15.82 -21.89 11.79
N GLY A 115 15.99 -20.57 11.90
CA GLY A 115 15.58 -19.62 10.86
C GLY A 115 16.68 -19.35 9.82
N PRO A 116 16.34 -18.67 8.71
CA PRO A 116 17.33 -18.21 7.73
C PRO A 116 18.43 -17.39 8.39
N THR A 117 19.67 -17.48 7.88
CA THR A 117 20.79 -16.65 8.36
C THR A 117 20.48 -15.16 8.19
N THR A 118 21.17 -14.27 8.90
CA THR A 118 21.04 -12.80 8.70
C THR A 118 21.16 -12.42 7.23
N GLN A 119 22.09 -13.03 6.50
CA GLN A 119 22.29 -12.77 5.07
C GLN A 119 21.11 -13.28 4.22
N GLU A 120 20.57 -14.45 4.54
CA GLU A 120 19.41 -15.00 3.84
C GLU A 120 18.13 -14.19 4.11
N MET A 121 17.95 -13.73 5.35
CA MET A 121 16.89 -12.76 5.69
C MET A 121 17.05 -11.48 4.86
N ILE A 122 18.22 -10.83 4.89
CA ILE A 122 18.51 -9.62 4.10
C ILE A 122 18.23 -9.84 2.61
N ARG A 123 18.60 -11.01 2.05
CA ARG A 123 18.34 -11.36 0.66
C ARG A 123 16.84 -11.45 0.36
N ARG A 124 16.08 -12.18 1.20
CA ARG A 124 14.63 -12.33 1.05
C ARG A 124 13.88 -11.00 1.21
N PHE A 125 14.34 -10.14 2.11
CA PHE A 125 13.79 -8.78 2.28
C PHE A 125 14.07 -7.89 1.06
N ARG A 126 15.28 -7.96 0.48
CA ARG A 126 15.55 -7.22 -0.77
C ARG A 126 14.62 -7.67 -1.89
N SER A 127 14.37 -8.96 -2.03
CA SER A 127 13.40 -9.45 -3.03
C SER A 127 11.98 -9.01 -2.70
N SER A 128 11.60 -8.89 -1.43
CA SER A 128 10.24 -8.48 -1.07
C SER A 128 9.92 -7.02 -1.32
N LEU A 129 10.94 -6.19 -1.54
CA LEU A 129 10.74 -4.82 -1.96
C LEU A 129 10.44 -4.71 -3.46
N VAL A 130 10.72 -5.74 -4.29
CA VAL A 130 10.53 -5.72 -5.77
C VAL A 130 9.14 -5.22 -6.22
N PRO A 131 8.02 -5.59 -5.58
CA PRO A 131 6.69 -5.05 -5.94
C PRO A 131 6.62 -3.51 -5.90
N LEU A 132 7.45 -2.86 -5.07
CA LEU A 132 7.55 -1.39 -5.02
C LEU A 132 8.22 -0.78 -6.26
N PHE A 133 9.07 -1.54 -6.96
CA PHE A 133 9.86 -1.07 -8.10
C PHE A 133 9.11 -1.20 -9.43
N GLN A 134 8.17 -2.14 -9.51
CA GLN A 134 7.55 -2.53 -10.78
C GLN A 134 6.33 -1.67 -11.15
N THR A 135 5.92 -0.73 -10.28
CA THR A 135 4.71 0.07 -10.51
C THR A 135 5.08 1.53 -10.75
N THR A 136 4.95 1.98 -11.99
CA THR A 136 4.91 3.41 -12.32
C THR A 136 3.50 3.93 -12.03
N PHE A 137 3.36 4.77 -10.99
CA PHE A 137 2.18 5.60 -10.85
C PHE A 137 2.23 6.71 -11.88
N ASP A 138 1.81 6.40 -13.09
CA ASP A 138 1.72 7.37 -14.18
C ASP A 138 0.26 7.55 -14.57
N GLU A 139 -0.30 8.68 -14.15
CA GLU A 139 -1.65 9.12 -14.55
C GLU A 139 -1.84 9.04 -16.06
N ARG A 140 -0.83 9.48 -16.83
CA ARG A 140 -0.88 9.48 -18.29
C ARG A 140 -1.02 8.06 -18.82
N LEU A 141 -0.28 7.11 -18.25
CA LEU A 141 -0.37 5.71 -18.66
C LEU A 141 -1.76 5.13 -18.39
N ILE A 142 -2.37 5.46 -17.25
CA ILE A 142 -3.72 4.99 -16.90
C ILE A 142 -4.75 5.58 -17.87
N ARG A 143 -4.69 6.89 -18.14
CA ARG A 143 -5.56 7.55 -19.12
C ARG A 143 -5.42 6.92 -20.50
N GLU A 144 -4.18 6.67 -20.95
CA GLU A 144 -3.91 6.01 -22.23
C GLU A 144 -4.47 4.58 -22.28
N ARG A 145 -4.37 3.81 -21.17
CA ARG A 145 -4.95 2.46 -21.08
C ARG A 145 -6.48 2.51 -21.15
N ILE A 146 -7.14 3.39 -20.39
CA ILE A 146 -8.61 3.55 -20.41
C ILE A 146 -9.06 3.95 -21.82
N LYS A 147 -8.38 4.90 -22.46
CA LYS A 147 -8.71 5.36 -23.81
C LYS A 147 -8.61 4.26 -24.88
N ARG A 148 -7.70 3.30 -24.69
CA ARG A 148 -7.49 2.17 -25.62
C ARG A 148 -8.40 0.97 -25.36
N ALA A 149 -9.00 0.89 -24.16
CA ALA A 149 -9.90 -0.19 -23.80
C ALA A 149 -11.14 -0.19 -24.72
N LYS A 150 -11.50 -1.36 -25.23
CA LYS A 150 -12.63 -1.52 -26.15
C LYS A 150 -13.91 -1.97 -25.46
N ARG A 151 -13.78 -2.50 -24.25
CA ARG A 151 -14.86 -3.08 -23.46
C ARG A 151 -14.82 -2.56 -22.04
N ASP A 152 -15.97 -2.55 -21.39
CA ASP A 152 -16.12 -2.02 -20.03
C ASP A 152 -15.42 -2.90 -18.98
N ASP A 153 -15.38 -4.22 -19.18
CA ASP A 153 -14.63 -5.16 -18.33
C ASP A 153 -13.13 -4.85 -18.32
N GLU A 154 -12.56 -4.48 -19.47
CA GLU A 154 -11.15 -4.05 -19.56
C GLU A 154 -10.89 -2.76 -18.76
N ILE A 155 -11.84 -1.81 -18.76
CA ILE A 155 -11.74 -0.57 -18.00
C ILE A 155 -11.80 -0.88 -16.49
N VAL A 156 -12.71 -1.76 -16.07
CA VAL A 156 -12.80 -2.23 -14.68
C VAL A 156 -11.48 -2.86 -14.25
N GLU A 157 -10.88 -3.74 -15.06
CA GLU A 157 -9.57 -4.34 -14.75
C GLU A 157 -8.46 -3.30 -14.61
N ILE A 158 -8.41 -2.29 -15.48
CA ILE A 158 -7.44 -1.19 -15.40
C ILE A 158 -7.59 -0.41 -14.10
N ILE A 159 -8.84 -0.08 -13.72
CA ILE A 159 -9.16 0.62 -12.47
C ILE A 159 -8.70 -0.22 -11.28
N VAL A 160 -9.06 -1.50 -11.24
CA VAL A 160 -8.72 -2.40 -10.13
C VAL A 160 -7.21 -2.59 -10.00
N ASP A 161 -6.50 -2.75 -11.11
CA ASP A 161 -5.04 -2.84 -11.12
C ASP A 161 -4.39 -1.56 -10.58
N PHE A 162 -4.92 -0.39 -10.95
CA PHE A 162 -4.45 0.88 -10.42
C PHE A 162 -4.65 0.97 -8.90
N LEU A 163 -5.85 0.63 -8.42
CA LEU A 163 -6.19 0.63 -6.99
C LEU A 163 -5.31 -0.35 -6.20
N LYS A 164 -5.06 -1.55 -6.73
CA LYS A 164 -4.14 -2.53 -6.14
C LYS A 164 -2.69 -2.05 -6.17
N GLY A 165 -2.30 -1.29 -7.20
CA GLY A 165 -1.01 -0.63 -7.28
C GLY A 165 -0.77 0.32 -6.10
N ARG A 166 -1.81 1.04 -5.65
CA ARG A 166 -1.83 1.87 -4.42
C ARG A 166 -1.69 1.07 -3.14
N ALA A 167 -2.10 -0.19 -3.13
CA ALA A 167 -2.06 -1.08 -1.97
C ALA A 167 -0.80 -1.98 -1.92
N ARG A 168 0.19 -1.79 -2.78
CA ARG A 168 1.31 -2.75 -2.97
C ARG A 168 2.21 -2.96 -1.74
N ASN A 169 2.24 -2.00 -0.82
CA ASN A 169 2.93 -2.12 0.47
C ASN A 169 2.46 -3.35 1.26
N ILE A 170 1.20 -3.76 1.10
CA ILE A 170 0.63 -4.97 1.71
C ILE A 170 1.36 -6.25 1.29
N LYS A 171 1.86 -6.33 0.05
CA LYS A 171 2.68 -7.47 -0.38
C LYS A 171 3.98 -7.53 0.41
N VAL A 172 4.64 -6.39 0.57
CA VAL A 172 5.87 -6.27 1.36
C VAL A 172 5.60 -6.70 2.82
N TYR A 173 4.51 -6.22 3.41
CA TYR A 173 4.14 -6.62 4.77
C TYR A 173 3.91 -8.13 4.90
N GLY A 174 3.20 -8.76 3.95
CA GLY A 174 2.97 -10.21 3.97
C GLY A 174 4.25 -11.03 3.83
N GLU A 175 5.14 -10.62 2.92
CA GLU A 175 6.43 -11.27 2.73
C GLU A 175 7.35 -11.08 3.94
N VAL A 176 7.32 -9.90 4.57
CA VAL A 176 8.07 -9.64 5.80
C VAL A 176 7.56 -10.49 6.96
N ALA A 177 6.24 -10.57 7.12
CA ALA A 177 5.59 -11.44 8.11
C ALA A 177 6.00 -12.91 7.91
N GLU A 178 6.02 -13.40 6.67
CA GLU A 178 6.45 -14.77 6.37
C GLU A 178 7.93 -15.00 6.72
N ILE A 179 8.82 -14.04 6.42
CA ILE A 179 10.24 -14.18 6.76
C ILE A 179 10.43 -14.27 8.28
N LEU A 180 9.65 -13.49 9.05
CA LEU A 180 9.77 -13.44 10.51
C LEU A 180 9.12 -14.63 11.22
N THR A 181 8.03 -15.17 10.68
CA THR A 181 7.23 -16.20 11.37
C THR A 181 7.30 -17.58 10.72
N GLY A 182 7.79 -17.68 9.48
CA GLY A 182 7.75 -18.89 8.68
C GLY A 182 6.34 -19.26 8.15
N ILE A 183 5.33 -18.41 8.39
CA ILE A 183 3.94 -18.65 7.99
C ILE A 183 3.63 -17.80 6.76
N ALA A 184 3.22 -18.46 5.67
CA ALA A 184 2.80 -17.78 4.45
C ALA A 184 1.53 -16.96 4.69
N VAL A 185 1.53 -15.71 4.23
CA VAL A 185 0.38 -14.79 4.36
C VAL A 185 -0.36 -14.70 3.03
N ASN A 186 -1.64 -15.08 3.01
CA ASN A 186 -2.51 -14.83 1.86
C ASN A 186 -2.83 -13.32 1.77
N THR A 187 -2.03 -12.57 1.00
CA THR A 187 -2.16 -11.11 0.92
C THR A 187 -3.33 -10.62 0.06
N LYS A 188 -3.98 -11.49 -0.72
CA LYS A 188 -5.08 -11.12 -1.64
C LYS A 188 -6.23 -10.37 -0.96
N PRO A 189 -6.87 -10.89 0.11
CA PRO A 189 -7.99 -10.19 0.74
C PRO A 189 -7.59 -8.81 1.29
N PHE A 190 -6.37 -8.67 1.82
CA PHE A 190 -5.84 -7.39 2.33
C PHE A 190 -5.63 -6.38 1.19
N LEU A 191 -5.06 -6.83 0.07
CA LEU A 191 -4.86 -6.00 -1.13
C LEU A 191 -6.19 -5.46 -1.68
N TYR A 192 -7.18 -6.33 -1.85
CA TYR A 192 -8.50 -5.90 -2.34
C TYR A 192 -9.24 -5.02 -1.33
N MET A 193 -9.09 -5.28 -0.03
CA MET A 193 -9.68 -4.42 1.00
C MET A 193 -9.09 -3.01 1.00
N ARG A 194 -7.77 -2.86 0.86
CA ARG A 194 -7.17 -1.51 0.72
C ARG A 194 -7.59 -0.85 -0.59
N ALA A 195 -7.64 -1.60 -1.69
CA ALA A 195 -8.14 -1.09 -2.97
C ALA A 195 -9.58 -0.57 -2.84
N LEU A 196 -10.44 -1.28 -2.10
CA LEU A 196 -11.82 -0.86 -1.80
C LEU A 196 -11.86 0.43 -0.98
N GLU A 197 -11.05 0.55 0.07
CA GLU A 197 -10.97 1.78 0.89
C GLU A 197 -10.46 2.96 0.08
N SER A 198 -9.40 2.80 -0.72
CA SER A 198 -8.88 3.86 -1.57
C SER A 198 -9.89 4.27 -2.66
N PHE A 199 -10.70 3.33 -3.15
CA PHE A 199 -11.81 3.64 -4.06
C PHE A 199 -12.89 4.48 -3.36
N GLY A 200 -13.25 4.13 -2.13
CA GLY A 200 -14.17 4.92 -1.31
C GLY A 200 -13.63 6.32 -1.00
N GLU A 201 -12.35 6.44 -0.67
CA GLU A 201 -11.65 7.72 -0.46
C GLU A 201 -11.72 8.62 -1.70
N ASP A 202 -11.51 8.06 -2.90
CA ASP A 202 -11.62 8.81 -4.16
C ASP A 202 -13.04 9.32 -4.40
N LEU A 203 -14.06 8.49 -4.17
CA LEU A 203 -15.46 8.87 -4.37
C LEU A 203 -15.94 9.90 -3.34
N GLU A 204 -15.52 9.79 -2.07
CA GLU A 204 -15.83 10.80 -1.05
C GLU A 204 -15.26 12.17 -1.41
N ARG A 205 -14.05 12.22 -1.99
CA ARG A 205 -13.44 13.48 -2.42
C ARG A 205 -14.24 14.14 -3.53
N VAL A 206 -14.76 13.34 -4.47
CA VAL A 206 -15.66 13.84 -5.52
C VAL A 206 -16.97 14.36 -4.92
N GLU A 207 -17.59 13.61 -4.00
CA GLU A 207 -18.82 14.05 -3.30
C GLU A 207 -18.64 15.37 -2.52
N LYS A 208 -17.44 15.60 -1.97
CA LYS A 208 -17.10 16.81 -1.21
C LYS A 208 -16.54 17.95 -2.08
N GLU A 209 -16.55 17.81 -3.40
CA GLU A 209 -15.99 18.80 -4.35
C GLU A 209 -14.50 19.12 -4.09
N GLN A 210 -13.76 18.16 -3.53
CA GLN A 210 -12.33 18.29 -3.24
C GLN A 210 -11.51 17.86 -4.45
N PHE A 211 -11.51 18.71 -5.47
CA PHE A 211 -10.81 18.47 -6.75
C PHE A 211 -9.31 18.79 -6.62
N PHE A 212 -8.59 17.94 -5.90
CA PHE A 212 -7.14 17.88 -5.99
C PHE A 212 -6.74 16.43 -6.24
N LEU A 213 -5.72 16.25 -7.10
CA LEU A 213 -4.99 15.02 -7.42
C LEU A 213 -5.28 14.44 -8.80
N SER A 214 -4.20 14.40 -9.59
CA SER A 214 -3.92 13.59 -10.78
C SER A 214 -4.21 12.09 -10.65
N THR A 215 -4.63 11.59 -9.48
CA THR A 215 -4.72 10.16 -9.16
C THR A 215 -6.10 9.70 -8.68
N ASN A 216 -7.12 10.57 -8.67
CA ASN A 216 -8.49 10.19 -8.32
C ASN A 216 -9.15 9.42 -9.47
N ILE A 217 -9.45 8.14 -9.27
CA ILE A 217 -9.90 7.29 -10.37
C ILE A 217 -11.30 7.65 -10.90
N ALA A 218 -12.20 8.15 -10.06
CA ALA A 218 -13.53 8.53 -10.48
C ALA A 218 -13.50 9.76 -11.42
N LEU A 219 -12.63 10.73 -11.12
CA LEU A 219 -12.39 11.87 -12.01
C LEU A 219 -11.71 11.43 -13.31
N LEU A 220 -10.69 10.57 -13.23
CA LEU A 220 -10.00 10.05 -14.42
C LEU A 220 -10.96 9.36 -15.40
N VAL A 221 -11.82 8.48 -14.88
CA VAL A 221 -12.80 7.75 -15.71
C VAL A 221 -13.83 8.72 -16.30
N SER A 222 -14.38 9.63 -15.49
CA SER A 222 -15.35 10.63 -15.94
C SER A 222 -14.80 11.49 -17.08
N GLU A 223 -13.57 11.99 -16.94
CA GLU A 223 -12.91 12.81 -17.95
C GLU A 223 -12.61 12.04 -19.24
N GLN A 224 -12.26 10.75 -19.15
CA GLN A 224 -11.98 9.94 -20.33
C GLN A 224 -13.24 9.55 -21.09
N LEU A 225 -14.32 9.20 -20.38
CA LEU A 225 -15.55 8.73 -21.01
C LEU A 225 -16.45 9.87 -21.48
N LYS A 226 -16.46 11.00 -20.75
CA LYS A 226 -17.39 12.13 -20.97
C LYS A 226 -18.86 11.71 -21.00
N ASP A 227 -19.18 10.61 -20.33
CA ASP A 227 -20.51 10.02 -20.20
C ASP A 227 -20.71 9.65 -18.73
N MET A 228 -21.54 10.43 -18.04
CA MET A 228 -21.78 10.28 -16.62
C MET A 228 -22.56 9.01 -16.28
N VAL A 229 -23.47 8.56 -17.15
CA VAL A 229 -24.25 7.35 -16.94
C VAL A 229 -23.34 6.13 -17.05
N ARG A 230 -22.54 6.06 -18.11
CA ARG A 230 -21.57 4.97 -18.29
C ARG A 230 -20.49 4.99 -17.22
N THR A 231 -20.01 6.17 -16.81
CA THR A 231 -19.06 6.31 -15.70
C THR A 231 -19.63 5.72 -14.41
N LYS A 232 -20.87 6.06 -14.06
CA LYS A 232 -21.52 5.52 -12.87
C LYS A 232 -21.63 4.00 -12.89
N LEU A 233 -22.09 3.43 -14.00
CA LEU A 233 -22.18 1.96 -14.16
C LEU A 233 -20.80 1.29 -14.01
N LEU A 234 -19.75 1.83 -14.63
CA LEU A 234 -18.39 1.32 -14.49
C LEU A 234 -17.85 1.39 -13.06
N LEU A 235 -18.19 2.43 -12.31
CA LEU A 235 -17.82 2.55 -10.90
C LEU A 235 -18.59 1.54 -10.02
N GLU A 236 -19.85 1.26 -10.33
CA GLU A 236 -20.65 0.20 -9.68
C GLU A 236 -20.13 -1.21 -10.00
N ASP A 237 -19.72 -1.45 -11.24
CA ASP A 237 -19.11 -2.71 -11.67
C ASP A 237 -17.74 -2.90 -11.01
N THR A 238 -16.94 -1.83 -10.93
CA THR A 238 -15.67 -1.82 -10.20
C THR A 238 -15.87 -2.17 -8.73
N LEU A 239 -16.86 -1.56 -8.06
CA LEU A 239 -17.19 -1.88 -6.67
C LEU A 239 -17.52 -3.37 -6.51
N SER A 240 -18.39 -3.88 -7.38
CA SER A 240 -18.87 -5.26 -7.35
C SER A 240 -17.73 -6.24 -7.62
N TYR A 241 -16.83 -5.93 -8.56
CA TYR A 241 -15.63 -6.71 -8.83
C TYR A 241 -14.73 -6.79 -7.60
N ILE A 242 -14.38 -5.64 -7.00
CA ILE A 242 -13.46 -5.60 -5.84
C ILE A 242 -14.06 -6.38 -4.68
N TYR A 243 -15.34 -6.15 -4.36
CA TYR A 243 -16.01 -6.83 -3.25
C TYR A 243 -16.10 -8.34 -3.49
N GLY A 244 -16.50 -8.78 -4.70
CA GLY A 244 -16.53 -10.21 -5.05
C GLY A 244 -15.15 -10.87 -4.99
N ALA A 245 -14.08 -10.15 -5.36
CA ALA A 245 -12.71 -10.64 -5.22
C ALA A 245 -12.28 -10.80 -3.74
N ILE A 246 -12.79 -9.97 -2.82
CA ILE A 246 -12.58 -10.16 -1.37
C ILE A 246 -13.31 -11.44 -0.94
N GLU A 247 -14.58 -11.62 -1.31
CA GLU A 247 -15.37 -12.81 -0.95
C GLU A 247 -14.70 -14.12 -1.39
N VAL A 248 -14.15 -14.16 -2.60
CA VAL A 248 -13.48 -15.35 -3.13
C VAL A 248 -12.09 -15.58 -2.52
N SER A 249 -11.40 -14.52 -2.08
CA SER A 249 -10.02 -14.63 -1.61
C SER A 249 -9.84 -14.74 -0.10
N THR A 250 -10.90 -14.48 0.66
CA THR A 250 -10.91 -14.63 2.12
C THR A 250 -10.98 -16.10 2.54
N ASP A 251 -10.16 -16.42 3.53
CA ASP A 251 -10.12 -17.72 4.23
C ASP A 251 -10.56 -17.56 5.70
N GLU A 252 -10.56 -18.66 6.45
CA GLU A 252 -10.97 -18.68 7.86
C GLU A 252 -10.21 -17.67 8.74
N ASP A 253 -8.91 -17.50 8.47
CA ASP A 253 -8.02 -16.63 9.24
C ASP A 253 -8.17 -15.15 8.86
N SER A 254 -8.74 -14.85 7.69
CA SER A 254 -8.97 -13.49 7.19
C SER A 254 -10.45 -13.09 7.17
N ASN A 255 -11.37 -13.88 7.72
CA ASN A 255 -12.81 -13.61 7.75
C ASN A 255 -13.19 -12.22 8.30
N PHE A 256 -12.40 -11.66 9.22
CA PHE A 256 -12.62 -10.32 9.75
C PHE A 256 -12.50 -9.21 8.69
N ILE A 257 -11.87 -9.49 7.55
CA ILE A 257 -11.81 -8.59 6.39
C ILE A 257 -13.19 -8.48 5.72
N LEU A 258 -13.98 -9.56 5.65
CA LEU A 258 -15.30 -9.54 4.99
C LEU A 258 -16.27 -8.61 5.70
N ASP A 259 -16.34 -8.66 7.03
CA ASP A 259 -17.21 -7.77 7.82
C ASP A 259 -16.83 -6.29 7.64
N ARG A 260 -15.56 -6.02 7.39
CA ARG A 260 -15.09 -4.68 7.06
C ARG A 260 -15.45 -4.31 5.62
N ALA A 261 -15.19 -5.20 4.67
CA ALA A 261 -15.49 -4.99 3.26
C ALA A 261 -16.98 -4.70 3.04
N ARG A 262 -17.88 -5.42 3.72
CA ARG A 262 -19.33 -5.20 3.69
C ARG A 262 -19.73 -3.79 4.13
N ARG A 263 -19.07 -3.26 5.16
CA ARG A 263 -19.35 -1.90 5.65
C ARG A 263 -18.87 -0.84 4.66
N GLU A 264 -17.67 -1.02 4.12
CA GLU A 264 -17.11 -0.09 3.14
C GLU A 264 -17.89 -0.14 1.82
N GLU A 265 -18.27 -1.32 1.35
CA GLU A 265 -19.10 -1.50 0.16
C GLU A 265 -20.44 -0.78 0.30
N LYS A 266 -21.14 -0.96 1.43
CA LYS A 266 -22.43 -0.31 1.69
C LYS A 266 -22.30 1.21 1.72
N LYS A 267 -21.19 1.70 2.26
CA LYS A 267 -20.87 3.13 2.28
C LYS A 267 -20.62 3.64 0.86
N ILE A 268 -19.81 2.96 0.07
CA ILE A 268 -19.51 3.34 -1.32
C ILE A 268 -20.78 3.33 -2.18
N ARG A 269 -21.65 2.32 -2.06
CA ARG A 269 -22.94 2.28 -2.77
C ARG A 269 -23.82 3.50 -2.48
N ARG A 270 -23.76 4.05 -1.26
CA ARG A 270 -24.53 5.26 -0.92
C ARG A 270 -23.97 6.49 -1.62
N ILE A 271 -22.64 6.59 -1.74
CA ILE A 271 -21.98 7.68 -2.45
C ILE A 271 -22.32 7.60 -3.95
N LEU A 272 -22.17 6.41 -4.56
CA LEU A 272 -22.49 6.19 -5.97
C LEU A 272 -23.95 6.49 -6.33
N LYS A 273 -24.90 6.28 -5.41
CA LYS A 273 -26.30 6.66 -5.63
C LYS A 273 -26.52 8.18 -5.74
N ARG A 274 -25.62 8.99 -5.15
CA ARG A 274 -25.71 10.45 -5.10
C ARG A 274 -24.90 11.13 -6.20
N LEU A 275 -23.86 10.47 -6.71
CA LEU A 275 -23.15 10.84 -7.93
C LEU A 275 -24.01 10.61 -9.18
#